data_AF-A0A0N4W848-F1
#
_entry.id   AF-A0A0N4W848-F1
#
_cell.length_a   1.000
_cell.length_b   1.000
_cell.length_c   1.000
_cell.angle_alpha   90.00
_cell.angle_beta   90.00
_cell.angle_gamma   90.00
#
_symmetry.space_group_name_H-M   'P 1'
#
loop_
_entity.id
_entity.type
_entity.pdbx_description
1 polymer ?
#
loop_
_entity_poly.entity_id
_entity_poly.type
_entity_poly.pdbx_seq_one_letter_code
_entity_poly.pdbx_strand_id
1 'polypeptide(L)'
;MDMLEAMIDGGMMSAVSEWLAPLPDKSLPALEIRTELLKILSGFGNLDQGVLKQSGLGRAVMLLYKHPRETKENKALAAQIIREWSRPIFQLDTDFRSVSREERVQRDLDHMSSVKKKRMSGEAGPSETVVPKTTEREINRARVPRPSTKDYVVRPKSNVEGEFKGERKTKAFARLDKTHREFLERTRKLKAKRAIGVSLEGRNMAL
;
A
#
# COMPACT_ATOMS: atom_id res chain seq x y z
N MET A 1 -29.89 -7.87 18.76
CA MET A 1 -29.23 -6.71 18.16
C MET A 1 -27.74 -6.85 18.35
N ASP A 2 -26.99 -6.60 17.30
CA ASP A 2 -25.55 -6.40 17.43
C ASP A 2 -25.30 -5.20 18.36
N MET A 3 -24.25 -5.24 19.19
CA MET A 3 -23.93 -4.15 20.12
C MET A 3 -23.71 -2.84 19.35
N LEU A 4 -23.09 -2.93 18.17
CA LEU A 4 -22.87 -1.78 17.29
C LEU A 4 -24.18 -1.16 16.83
N GLU A 5 -25.13 -1.98 16.41
CA GLU A 5 -26.44 -1.55 15.93
C GLU A 5 -27.21 -0.82 17.04
N ALA A 6 -27.22 -1.38 18.25
CA ALA A 6 -27.84 -0.72 19.41
C ALA A 6 -27.18 0.62 19.78
N MET A 7 -25.85 0.73 19.62
CA MET A 7 -25.12 2.00 19.84
C MET A 7 -25.45 3.05 18.79
N ILE A 8 -25.60 2.63 17.52
CA ILE A 8 -26.01 3.51 16.42
C ILE A 8 -27.44 4.01 16.65
N ASP A 9 -28.37 3.11 16.95
CA ASP A 9 -29.77 3.43 17.25
C ASP A 9 -29.90 4.33 18.48
N GLY A 10 -29.02 4.15 19.47
CA GLY A 10 -28.89 5.02 20.64
C GLY A 10 -28.31 6.41 20.35
N GLY A 11 -28.03 6.74 19.09
CA GLY A 11 -27.56 8.08 18.69
C GLY A 11 -26.08 8.36 18.96
N MET A 12 -25.27 7.32 19.25
CA MET A 12 -23.85 7.49 19.57
C MET A 12 -23.10 8.25 18.48
N MET A 13 -23.38 7.95 17.20
CA MET A 13 -22.68 8.59 16.07
C MET A 13 -22.93 10.10 16.02
N SER A 14 -24.14 10.54 16.39
CA SER A 14 -24.50 11.96 16.48
C SER A 14 -23.77 12.64 17.63
N ALA A 15 -23.68 11.99 18.79
CA ALA A 15 -22.92 12.51 19.93
C ALA A 15 -21.42 12.65 19.61
N VAL A 16 -20.82 11.64 18.96
CA VAL A 16 -19.42 11.70 18.53
C VAL A 16 -19.20 12.82 17.50
N SER A 17 -20.14 12.99 16.56
CA SER A 17 -20.11 14.08 15.58
C SER A 17 -20.09 15.46 16.26
N GLU A 18 -20.92 15.64 17.29
CA GLU A 18 -20.96 16.88 18.09
C GLU A 18 -19.67 17.10 18.88
N TRP A 19 -19.10 16.06 19.50
CA TRP A 19 -17.85 16.15 20.26
C TRP A 19 -16.63 16.47 19.38
N LEU A 20 -16.68 16.13 18.09
CA LEU A 20 -15.63 16.45 17.12
C LEU A 20 -15.85 17.79 16.40
N ALA A 21 -17.06 18.36 16.50
CA ALA A 21 -17.37 19.62 15.85
C ALA A 21 -16.56 20.78 16.48
N PRO A 22 -16.23 21.83 15.69
CA PRO A 22 -15.67 23.04 16.25
C PRO A 22 -16.61 23.66 17.29
N LEU A 23 -16.01 24.21 18.35
CA LEU A 23 -16.74 24.89 19.41
C LEU A 23 -17.38 26.20 18.89
N PRO A 24 -18.29 26.84 19.65
CA PRO A 24 -18.92 28.11 19.24
C PRO A 24 -17.91 29.24 18.94
N ASP A 25 -16.74 29.21 19.56
CA ASP A 25 -15.62 30.13 19.34
C ASP A 25 -14.74 29.73 18.12
N LYS A 26 -15.16 28.69 17.38
CA LYS A 26 -14.45 28.07 16.24
C LYS A 26 -13.14 27.38 16.61
N SER A 27 -12.86 27.19 17.89
CA SER A 27 -11.73 26.37 18.34
C SER A 27 -12.02 24.89 18.12
N LEU A 28 -10.96 24.09 18.08
CA LEU A 28 -11.11 22.63 18.06
C LEU A 28 -11.21 22.11 19.50
N PRO A 29 -11.96 21.01 19.71
CA PRO A 29 -11.99 20.32 21.00
C PRO A 29 -10.59 19.85 21.41
N ALA A 30 -10.43 19.45 22.68
CA ALA A 30 -9.15 19.02 23.23
C ALA A 30 -8.47 17.96 22.34
N LEU A 31 -7.15 18.06 22.21
CA LEU A 31 -6.39 17.20 21.29
C LEU A 31 -6.56 15.72 21.63
N GLU A 32 -6.55 15.40 22.92
CA GLU A 32 -6.73 14.05 23.44
C GLU A 32 -8.08 13.48 23.01
N ILE A 33 -9.16 14.26 23.15
CA ILE A 33 -10.51 13.85 22.74
C ILE A 33 -10.54 13.54 21.24
N ARG A 34 -10.04 14.46 20.40
CA ARG A 34 -10.00 14.27 18.94
C ARG A 34 -9.21 13.02 18.56
N THR A 35 -8.06 12.83 19.20
CA THR A 35 -7.15 11.71 18.91
C THR A 35 -7.77 10.38 19.28
N GLU A 36 -8.34 10.25 20.47
CA GLU A 36 -8.94 8.99 20.92
C GLU A 36 -10.22 8.66 20.16
N LEU A 37 -11.07 9.66 19.88
CA LEU A 37 -12.26 9.45 19.06
C LEU A 37 -11.90 9.03 17.63
N LEU A 38 -10.88 9.63 17.00
CA LEU A 38 -10.45 9.20 15.66
C LEU A 38 -9.89 7.76 15.67
N LYS A 39 -9.14 7.36 16.70
CA LYS A 39 -8.67 5.96 16.83
C LYS A 39 -9.84 5.00 16.99
N ILE A 40 -10.80 5.32 17.85
CA ILE A 40 -12.01 4.54 18.06
C ILE A 40 -12.80 4.41 16.74
N LEU A 41 -12.99 5.53 16.03
CA LEU A 41 -13.68 5.57 14.73
C LEU A 41 -13.00 4.72 13.65
N SER A 42 -11.67 4.65 13.64
CA SER A 42 -10.93 3.78 12.72
C SER A 42 -11.17 2.28 12.94
N GLY A 43 -11.71 1.89 14.10
CA GLY A 43 -12.04 0.50 14.42
C GLY A 43 -13.42 0.04 13.91
N PHE A 44 -14.34 0.96 13.60
CA PHE A 44 -15.72 0.61 13.23
C PHE A 44 -15.88 0.14 11.77
N GLY A 45 -14.82 0.19 10.96
CA GLY A 45 -14.87 -0.19 9.55
C GLY A 45 -15.83 0.68 8.73
N ASN A 46 -16.45 0.08 7.70
CA ASN A 46 -17.36 0.79 6.81
C ASN A 46 -18.73 0.99 7.48
N LEU A 47 -18.99 2.21 7.96
CA LEU A 47 -20.32 2.63 8.41
C LEU A 47 -21.26 2.82 7.21
N ASP A 48 -22.54 2.52 7.42
CA ASP A 48 -23.58 2.73 6.41
C ASP A 48 -23.74 4.22 6.05
N GLN A 49 -24.05 4.49 4.77
CA GLN A 49 -24.16 5.86 4.27
C GLN A 49 -25.32 6.62 4.91
N GLY A 50 -26.42 5.93 5.25
CA GLY A 50 -27.57 6.52 5.95
C GLY A 50 -27.16 7.03 7.33
N VAL A 51 -26.44 6.20 8.10
CA VAL A 51 -25.94 6.54 9.43
C VAL A 51 -24.99 7.74 9.39
N LEU A 52 -24.06 7.77 8.44
CA LEU A 52 -23.13 8.89 8.27
C LEU A 52 -23.82 10.21 7.91
N LYS A 53 -24.87 10.15 7.07
CA LYS A 53 -25.67 11.31 6.68
C LYS A 53 -26.50 11.83 7.85
N GLN A 54 -27.18 10.94 8.57
CA GLN A 54 -28.07 11.31 9.67
C GLN A 54 -27.31 11.89 10.88
N SER A 55 -26.17 11.31 11.23
CA SER A 55 -25.33 11.78 12.34
C SER A 55 -24.47 13.01 12.00
N GLY A 56 -24.23 13.27 10.71
CA GLY A 56 -23.30 14.29 10.25
C GLY A 56 -21.82 13.98 10.54
N LEU A 57 -21.50 12.77 11.00
CA LEU A 57 -20.17 12.38 11.45
C LEU A 57 -19.11 12.51 10.35
N GLY A 58 -19.44 12.15 9.12
CA GLY A 58 -18.53 12.30 7.99
C GLY A 58 -18.12 13.77 7.75
N ARG A 59 -19.03 14.72 8.02
CA ARG A 59 -18.73 16.16 7.91
C ARG A 59 -17.79 16.61 9.03
N ALA A 60 -18.00 16.15 10.26
CA ALA A 60 -17.14 16.47 11.40
C ALA A 60 -15.70 15.98 11.16
N VAL A 61 -15.52 14.73 10.72
CA VAL A 61 -14.19 14.18 10.40
C VAL A 61 -13.53 14.93 9.24
N MET A 62 -14.29 15.31 8.20
CA MET A 62 -13.79 16.13 7.09
C MET A 62 -13.34 17.53 7.53
N LEU A 63 -14.05 18.15 8.48
CA LEU A 63 -13.67 19.45 9.04
C LEU A 63 -12.35 19.35 9.80
N LEU A 64 -12.17 18.32 10.63
CA LEU A 64 -10.90 18.08 11.34
C LEU A 64 -9.74 17.87 10.35
N TYR A 65 -9.94 17.05 9.32
CA TYR A 65 -8.94 16.82 8.27
C TYR A 65 -8.48 18.13 7.61
N LYS A 66 -9.42 19.03 7.30
CA LYS A 66 -9.14 20.32 6.64
C LYS A 66 -8.68 21.41 7.60
N HIS A 67 -8.86 21.25 8.90
CA HIS A 67 -8.61 22.33 9.85
C HIS A 67 -7.11 22.69 9.92
N PRO A 68 -6.75 23.99 9.90
CA PRO A 68 -5.33 24.40 9.90
C PRO A 68 -4.60 24.06 11.20
N ARG A 69 -5.31 24.04 12.34
CA ARG A 69 -4.74 23.77 13.68
C ARG A 69 -4.75 22.30 14.09
N GLU A 70 -5.12 21.39 13.18
CA GLU A 70 -5.09 19.94 13.47
C GLU A 70 -3.69 19.35 13.25
N THR A 71 -3.35 18.32 14.03
CA THR A 71 -2.05 17.62 13.96
C THR A 71 -1.94 16.77 12.69
N LYS A 72 -0.70 16.46 12.28
CA LYS A 72 -0.48 15.66 11.06
C LYS A 72 -0.97 14.23 11.25
N GLU A 73 -0.81 13.69 12.45
CA GLU A 73 -1.21 12.34 12.85
C GLU A 73 -2.74 12.21 12.81
N ASN A 74 -3.47 13.17 13.38
CA ASN A 74 -4.94 13.17 13.33
C ASN A 74 -5.46 13.39 11.92
N LYS A 75 -4.81 14.22 11.11
CA LYS A 75 -5.15 14.35 9.69
C LYS A 75 -4.96 13.05 8.93
N ALA A 76 -3.93 12.26 9.25
CA ALA A 76 -3.72 10.96 8.63
C ALA A 76 -4.84 9.97 9.00
N LEU A 77 -5.23 9.91 10.28
CA LEU A 77 -6.36 9.10 10.75
C LEU A 77 -7.67 9.53 10.08
N ALA A 78 -7.97 10.83 10.09
CA ALA A 78 -9.17 11.37 9.46
C ALA A 78 -9.20 11.07 7.95
N ALA A 79 -8.07 11.20 7.25
CA ALA A 79 -7.96 10.86 5.83
C ALA A 79 -8.19 9.37 5.57
N GLN A 80 -7.72 8.48 6.45
CA GLN A 80 -8.00 7.05 6.36
C GLN A 80 -9.50 6.77 6.52
N ILE A 81 -10.12 7.29 7.57
CA ILE A 81 -11.54 7.13 7.85
C ILE A 81 -12.39 7.63 6.69
N ILE A 82 -12.09 8.83 6.16
CA ILE A 82 -12.79 9.41 5.01
C ILE A 82 -12.68 8.49 3.79
N ARG A 83 -11.50 7.91 3.52
CA ARG A 83 -11.32 6.98 2.40
C ARG A 83 -12.16 5.71 2.60
N GLU A 84 -12.17 5.13 3.79
CA GLU A 84 -12.94 3.92 4.08
C GLU A 84 -14.44 4.17 3.94
N TRP A 85 -14.95 5.23 4.55
CA TRP A 85 -16.38 5.55 4.52
C TRP A 85 -16.89 6.06 3.17
N SER A 86 -16.04 6.70 2.36
CA SER A 86 -16.43 7.17 1.03
C SER A 86 -16.30 6.12 -0.08
N ARG A 87 -15.54 5.06 0.14
CA ARG A 87 -15.31 3.99 -0.86
C ARG A 87 -16.59 3.38 -1.45
N PRO A 88 -17.60 3.00 -0.66
CA PRO A 88 -18.85 2.46 -1.20
C PRO A 88 -19.58 3.45 -2.13
N ILE A 89 -19.42 4.75 -1.89
CA ILE A 89 -20.03 5.82 -2.71
C ILE A 89 -19.44 5.82 -4.12
N PHE A 90 -18.14 5.59 -4.22
CA PHE A 90 -17.40 5.62 -5.47
C PHE A 90 -17.24 4.26 -6.14
N GLN A 91 -17.79 3.18 -5.55
CA GLN A 91 -17.64 1.81 -6.03
C GLN A 91 -16.16 1.41 -6.22
N LEU A 92 -15.28 1.88 -5.34
CA LEU A 92 -13.87 1.49 -5.35
C LEU A 92 -13.68 0.15 -4.64
N ASP A 93 -13.39 -0.90 -5.39
CA ASP A 93 -13.11 -2.24 -4.85
C ASP A 93 -11.99 -2.19 -3.78
N THR A 94 -12.22 -2.86 -2.65
CA THR A 94 -11.28 -2.96 -1.52
C THR A 94 -10.45 -4.23 -1.53
N ASP A 95 -10.98 -5.32 -2.09
CA ASP A 95 -10.34 -6.63 -2.07
C ASP A 95 -9.87 -7.05 -3.46
N PHE A 96 -8.65 -6.69 -3.81
CA PHE A 96 -7.97 -7.30 -4.95
C PHE A 96 -7.50 -8.73 -4.68
N ARG A 97 -7.75 -9.28 -3.48
CA ARG A 97 -7.37 -10.65 -3.11
C ARG A 97 -8.33 -11.70 -3.70
N SER A 98 -9.61 -11.36 -3.87
CA SER A 98 -10.62 -12.22 -4.51
C SER A 98 -10.61 -12.12 -6.04
N VAL A 99 -9.97 -11.08 -6.58
CA VAL A 99 -9.84 -10.92 -8.04
C VAL A 99 -8.98 -12.06 -8.58
N SER A 100 -9.56 -12.89 -9.44
CA SER A 100 -8.85 -13.98 -10.08
C SER A 100 -7.70 -13.45 -10.94
N ARG A 101 -6.73 -14.30 -11.26
CA ARG A 101 -5.63 -13.90 -12.15
C ARG A 101 -6.19 -13.44 -13.50
N GLU A 102 -7.24 -14.12 -13.95
CA GLU A 102 -7.95 -13.92 -15.21
C GLU A 102 -8.66 -12.56 -15.23
N GLU A 103 -9.34 -12.19 -14.15
CA GLU A 103 -10.06 -10.92 -14.04
C GLU A 103 -9.10 -9.71 -13.95
N ARG A 104 -7.92 -9.88 -13.32
CA ARG A 104 -6.85 -8.85 -13.37
C ARG A 104 -6.33 -8.65 -14.80
N VAL A 105 -6.12 -9.74 -15.53
CA VAL A 105 -5.65 -9.69 -16.93
C VAL A 105 -6.68 -9.00 -17.81
N GLN A 106 -7.97 -9.29 -17.61
CA GLN A 106 -9.05 -8.66 -18.37
C GLN A 106 -9.10 -7.14 -18.11
N ARG A 107 -8.99 -6.71 -16.85
CA ARG A 107 -8.92 -5.28 -16.52
C ARG A 107 -7.70 -4.58 -17.13
N ASP A 108 -6.52 -5.20 -17.08
CA ASP A 108 -5.32 -4.66 -17.73
C ASP A 108 -5.52 -4.51 -19.26
N LEU A 109 -6.23 -5.46 -19.89
CA LEU A 109 -6.60 -5.42 -21.32
C LEU A 109 -7.72 -4.41 -21.63
N ASP A 110 -8.59 -4.09 -20.68
CA ASP A 110 -9.66 -3.12 -20.88
C ASP A 110 -9.16 -1.69 -20.65
N HIS A 111 -8.21 -1.51 -19.73
CA HIS A 111 -7.55 -0.23 -19.47
C HIS A 111 -6.40 0.09 -20.44
N MET A 112 -5.96 -0.84 -21.31
CA MET A 112 -5.01 -0.47 -22.36
C MET A 112 -5.65 0.50 -23.35
N SER A 113 -4.95 1.61 -23.60
CA SER A 113 -5.41 2.62 -24.55
C SER A 113 -5.66 2.01 -25.94
N SER A 114 -6.65 2.53 -26.66
CA SER A 114 -7.02 2.08 -28.01
C SER A 114 -5.83 2.14 -28.98
N VAL A 115 -4.93 3.10 -28.80
CA VAL A 115 -3.66 3.23 -29.54
C VAL A 115 -2.73 2.03 -29.28
N LYS A 116 -2.73 1.50 -28.05
CA LYS A 116 -1.93 0.33 -27.66
C LYS A 116 -2.57 -0.98 -28.14
N LYS A 117 -3.90 -1.10 -28.10
CA LYS A 117 -4.70 -2.18 -28.73
C LYS A 117 -4.36 -2.35 -30.22
N LYS A 118 -4.45 -1.26 -30.98
CA LYS A 118 -4.24 -1.26 -32.44
C LYS A 118 -2.79 -1.52 -32.88
N ARG A 119 -1.82 -1.20 -32.02
CA ARG A 119 -0.40 -1.50 -32.25
C ARG A 119 -0.04 -2.96 -31.97
N MET A 120 -0.79 -3.63 -31.08
CA MET A 120 -0.59 -5.04 -30.76
C MET A 120 -1.35 -6.02 -31.67
N SER A 121 -2.49 -5.62 -32.24
CA SER A 121 -3.27 -6.48 -33.15
C SER A 121 -2.59 -6.74 -34.50
N GLY A 122 -1.41 -6.14 -34.75
CA GLY A 122 -0.72 -6.24 -36.05
C GLY A 122 -1.44 -5.50 -37.19
N GLU A 123 -2.56 -4.81 -36.91
CA GLU A 123 -3.28 -3.99 -37.90
C GLU A 123 -2.60 -2.66 -38.19
N ALA A 124 -1.57 -2.29 -37.43
CA ALA A 124 -0.51 -1.46 -37.98
C ALA A 124 0.28 -2.33 -38.96
N GLY A 125 -0.29 -2.50 -40.16
CA GLY A 125 0.37 -3.17 -41.28
C GLY A 125 1.78 -2.61 -41.49
N PRO A 126 2.65 -3.36 -42.20
CA PRO A 126 4.01 -2.90 -42.47
C PRO A 126 3.89 -1.50 -43.06
N SER A 127 4.39 -0.50 -42.32
CA SER A 127 4.49 0.87 -42.81
C SER A 127 5.05 0.77 -44.21
N GLU A 128 4.26 1.21 -45.19
CA GLU A 128 4.60 1.18 -46.60
C GLU A 128 6.08 1.48 -46.74
N THR A 129 6.77 0.61 -47.47
CA THR A 129 8.08 0.89 -48.03
C THR A 129 7.96 2.18 -48.82
N VAL A 130 8.18 3.33 -48.16
CA VAL A 130 8.23 4.64 -48.79
C VAL A 130 9.44 4.60 -49.69
N VAL A 131 9.20 4.28 -50.95
CA VAL A 131 10.14 4.42 -52.05
C VAL A 131 10.66 5.85 -51.98
N PRO A 132 11.98 6.07 -51.85
CA PRO A 132 12.49 7.42 -51.67
C PRO A 132 12.39 8.15 -53.02
N LYS A 133 11.42 9.06 -53.14
CA LYS A 133 11.46 10.06 -54.21
C LYS A 133 12.66 10.96 -53.93
N THR A 134 13.62 10.87 -54.83
CA THR A 134 14.81 11.70 -54.91
C THR A 134 14.44 13.18 -54.98
N THR A 135 15.27 13.97 -54.30
CA THR A 135 15.58 15.41 -54.46
C THR A 135 15.36 16.20 -53.17
N GLU A 136 16.34 16.11 -52.27
CA GLU A 136 16.96 17.27 -51.61
C GLU A 136 17.96 16.79 -50.54
N ARG A 137 19.25 17.03 -50.83
CA ARG A 137 20.40 17.07 -49.93
C ARG A 137 20.39 16.05 -48.80
N GLU A 138 21.05 14.92 -49.04
CA GLU A 138 21.42 13.95 -48.01
C GLU A 138 22.42 14.61 -47.03
N ILE A 139 21.89 15.16 -45.95
CA ILE A 139 22.69 15.70 -44.86
C ILE A 139 23.12 14.51 -44.01
N ASN A 140 24.42 14.21 -43.97
CA ASN A 140 25.05 13.19 -43.13
C ASN A 140 24.92 13.53 -41.64
N ARG A 141 23.70 13.48 -41.10
CA ARG A 141 23.42 13.65 -39.67
C ARG A 141 23.15 12.28 -39.09
N ALA A 142 23.88 11.94 -38.03
CA ALA A 142 23.58 10.74 -37.24
C ALA A 142 22.12 10.80 -36.77
N ARG A 143 21.31 9.81 -37.16
CA ARG A 143 19.93 9.70 -36.67
C ARG A 143 19.95 9.27 -35.21
N VAL A 144 19.23 10.00 -34.37
CA VAL A 144 19.02 9.64 -32.97
C VAL A 144 18.28 8.29 -32.92
N PRO A 145 18.78 7.29 -32.18
CA PRO A 145 18.07 6.03 -31.99
C PRO A 145 16.67 6.29 -31.45
N ARG A 146 15.66 5.76 -32.13
CA ARG A 146 14.29 5.85 -31.62
C ARG A 146 14.22 5.07 -30.30
N PRO A 147 13.55 5.60 -29.26
CA PRO A 147 13.31 4.85 -28.03
C PRO A 147 12.71 3.49 -28.36
N SER A 148 13.33 2.43 -27.84
CA SER A 148 12.87 1.05 -28.05
C SER A 148 11.45 0.90 -27.50
N THR A 149 10.48 0.57 -28.35
CA THR A 149 9.08 0.29 -27.98
C THR A 149 8.90 -1.13 -27.43
N LYS A 150 9.93 -1.67 -26.78
CA LYS A 150 9.87 -3.00 -26.14
C LYS A 150 9.11 -2.84 -24.83
N ASP A 151 7.80 -2.82 -24.93
CA ASP A 151 6.93 -2.91 -23.78
C ASP A 151 6.95 -4.35 -23.25
N TYR A 152 7.02 -4.51 -21.93
CA TYR A 152 6.90 -5.81 -21.27
C TYR A 152 5.45 -6.30 -21.36
N VAL A 153 5.07 -6.83 -22.53
CA VAL A 153 3.73 -7.38 -22.80
C VAL A 153 3.60 -8.80 -22.24
N VAL A 154 4.71 -9.53 -22.16
CA VAL A 154 4.72 -10.93 -21.73
C VAL A 154 4.91 -10.98 -20.22
N ARG A 155 3.80 -11.20 -19.49
CA ARG A 155 3.88 -11.59 -18.07
C ARG A 155 4.35 -13.05 -18.02
N PRO A 156 5.54 -13.36 -17.50
CA PRO A 156 6.04 -14.72 -17.46
C PRO A 156 5.03 -15.61 -16.74
N LYS A 157 4.76 -16.78 -17.33
CA LYS A 157 3.92 -17.79 -16.69
C LYS A 157 4.69 -18.27 -15.46
N SER A 158 4.03 -18.27 -14.30
CA SER A 158 4.56 -18.96 -13.13
C SER A 158 4.72 -20.44 -13.50
N ASN A 159 5.91 -21.00 -13.31
CA ASN A 159 6.13 -22.44 -13.41
C ASN A 159 5.62 -23.20 -12.17
N VAL A 160 5.02 -22.48 -11.21
CA VAL A 160 4.39 -23.05 -10.03
C VAL A 160 2.90 -23.23 -10.34
N GLU A 161 2.49 -24.47 -10.54
CA GLU A 161 1.09 -24.85 -10.58
C GLU A 161 0.59 -25.02 -9.13
N GLY A 162 -0.41 -24.22 -8.73
CA GLY A 162 -1.04 -24.31 -7.41
C GLY A 162 -1.39 -22.95 -6.81
N GLU A 163 -2.44 -22.92 -6.00
CA GLU A 163 -2.76 -21.75 -5.19
C GLU A 163 -1.65 -21.46 -4.18
N PHE A 164 -1.20 -20.21 -4.10
CA PHE A 164 -0.24 -19.78 -3.09
C PHE A 164 -0.92 -19.78 -1.71
N LYS A 165 -0.84 -20.90 -0.97
CA LYS A 165 -1.46 -21.06 0.37
C LYS A 165 -0.67 -20.39 1.50
N GLY A 166 0.08 -19.32 1.20
CA GLY A 166 1.01 -18.66 2.12
C GLY A 166 2.26 -19.51 2.39
N GLU A 167 3.34 -18.88 2.89
CA GLU A 167 4.55 -19.58 3.35
C GLU A 167 4.24 -20.51 4.52
N ARG A 168 3.79 -21.73 4.23
CA ARG A 168 3.98 -22.82 5.18
C ARG A 168 5.46 -23.15 5.09
N LYS A 169 6.27 -22.65 6.04
CA LYS A 169 7.68 -23.04 6.19
C LYS A 169 7.75 -24.56 6.08
N THR A 170 8.15 -25.06 4.92
CA THR A 170 8.25 -26.49 4.68
C THR A 170 9.30 -27.01 5.66
N LYS A 171 9.09 -28.21 6.21
CA LYS A 171 9.99 -28.84 7.20
C LYS A 171 11.47 -28.89 6.76
N ALA A 172 11.76 -28.66 5.48
CA ALA A 172 13.10 -28.46 4.92
C ALA A 172 13.81 -27.23 5.50
N PHE A 173 13.13 -26.09 5.66
CA PHE A 173 13.70 -24.88 6.28
C PHE A 173 13.95 -25.06 7.78
N ALA A 174 13.19 -25.91 8.46
CA ALA A 174 13.40 -26.20 9.88
C ALA A 174 14.75 -26.89 10.15
N ARG A 175 15.25 -27.72 9.21
CA ARG A 175 16.58 -28.35 9.33
C ARG A 175 17.70 -27.33 9.10
N LEU A 176 17.57 -26.49 8.07
CA LEU A 176 18.56 -25.46 7.76
C LEU A 176 18.64 -24.42 8.89
N ASP A 177 17.50 -23.90 9.35
CA ASP A 177 17.42 -22.96 10.47
C ASP A 177 18.02 -23.54 11.76
N LYS A 178 17.78 -24.84 12.04
CA LYS A 178 18.38 -25.53 13.18
C LYS A 178 19.90 -25.61 13.06
N THR A 179 20.43 -26.02 11.91
CA THR A 179 21.88 -26.10 11.69
C THR A 179 22.56 -24.72 11.74
N HIS A 180 21.90 -23.69 11.22
CA HIS A 180 22.40 -22.31 11.26
C HIS A 180 22.43 -21.78 12.70
N ARG A 181 21.39 -22.07 13.50
CA ARG A 181 21.34 -21.72 14.93
C ARG A 181 22.43 -22.43 15.74
N GLU A 182 22.65 -23.71 15.50
CA GLU A 182 23.73 -24.48 16.16
C GLU A 182 25.13 -23.95 15.80
N PHE A 183 25.34 -23.54 14.55
CA PHE A 183 26.60 -22.93 14.11
C PHE A 183 26.82 -21.56 14.78
N LEU A 184 25.80 -20.72 14.87
CA LEU A 184 25.86 -19.44 15.57
C LEU A 184 26.14 -19.61 17.07
N GLU A 185 25.54 -20.60 17.73
CA GLU A 185 25.87 -20.87 19.14
C GLU A 185 27.31 -21.35 19.34
N ARG A 186 27.81 -22.24 18.47
CA ARG A 186 29.21 -22.70 18.53
C ARG A 186 30.18 -21.53 18.33
N THR A 187 29.94 -20.69 17.32
CA THR A 187 30.79 -19.53 17.04
C THR A 187 30.69 -18.44 18.11
N ARG A 188 29.52 -18.26 18.74
CA ARG A 188 29.33 -17.36 19.89
C ARG A 188 30.13 -17.82 21.11
N LYS A 189 30.15 -19.12 21.39
CA LYS A 189 30.96 -19.72 22.48
C LYS A 189 32.47 -19.64 22.21
N LEU A 190 32.89 -19.71 20.94
CA LEU A 190 34.28 -19.52 20.54
C LEU A 190 34.73 -18.06 20.63
N LYS A 191 33.88 -17.09 20.29
CA LYS A 191 34.16 -15.64 20.47
C LYS A 191 34.30 -15.22 21.93
N ALA A 192 33.75 -15.98 22.87
CA ALA A 192 33.89 -15.72 24.31
C ALA A 192 35.29 -16.07 24.86
N LYS A 193 36.11 -16.82 24.11
CA LYS A 193 37.52 -17.10 24.45
C LYS A 193 38.44 -16.25 23.57
N ARG A 194 38.33 -14.93 23.65
CA ARG A 194 39.37 -14.05 23.10
C ARG A 194 40.56 -14.11 24.05
N ALA A 195 41.71 -14.55 23.56
CA ALA A 195 42.97 -14.52 24.32
C ALA A 195 43.22 -13.08 24.82
N ILE A 196 43.50 -12.95 26.11
CA ILE A 196 43.95 -11.69 26.71
C ILE A 196 45.23 -11.29 25.97
N GLY A 197 45.25 -10.09 25.39
CA GLY A 197 46.47 -9.56 24.79
C GLY A 197 47.52 -9.41 25.88
N VAL A 198 48.59 -10.18 25.80
CA VAL A 198 49.69 -10.15 26.77
C VAL A 198 50.30 -8.75 26.77
N SER A 199 50.25 -8.07 27.93
CA SER A 199 50.90 -6.77 28.13
C SER A 199 52.39 -6.98 28.42
N LEU A 200 53.26 -6.31 27.66
CA LEU A 200 54.72 -6.34 27.86
C LEU A 200 55.17 -5.74 29.20
N GLU A 201 54.31 -4.99 29.90
CA GLU A 201 54.58 -4.40 31.23
C GLU A 201 53.96 -5.20 32.40
N GLY A 202 53.34 -6.36 32.14
CA GLY A 202 52.91 -7.29 33.21
C GLY A 202 51.65 -6.92 34.00
N ARG A 203 50.92 -5.87 33.65
CA ARG A 203 49.62 -5.55 34.28
C ARG A 203 48.46 -6.22 33.55
N ASN A 204 47.62 -6.93 34.31
CA ASN A 204 46.42 -7.70 33.90
C ASN A 204 46.62 -9.18 33.52
N MET A 205 47.54 -9.90 34.17
CA MET A 205 47.49 -11.36 34.20
C MET A 205 46.39 -11.80 35.18
N ALA A 206 45.42 -12.60 34.72
CA ALA A 206 44.47 -13.27 35.60
C ALA A 206 45.19 -14.46 36.26
N LEU A 207 45.22 -14.50 37.60
CA LEU A 207 45.59 -15.70 38.36
C LEU A 207 44.48 -16.75 38.27
#